data_AF-A0A1Y3SFS9-F1
#
_entry.id   AF-A0A1Y3SFS9-F1
#
_cell.length_a   1.000
_cell.length_b   1.000
_cell.length_c   1.000
_cell.angle_alpha   90.00
_cell.angle_beta   90.00
_cell.angle_gamma   90.00
#
_symmetry.space_group_name_H-M   'P 1'
#
loop_
_entity.id
_entity.type
_entity.pdbx_description
1 polymer ?
#
loop_
_entity_poly.entity_id
_entity_poly.type
_entity_poly.pdbx_seq_one_letter_code
_entity_poly.pdbx_strand_id
1 'polypeptide(L)'
;MSDTSRYPQAMDILTQADLLAPNQYSQEQKLGWLGELEGRIHLDVHLDTPEQLQQVWARWPGTLAVGWPHSDVYLHWLLAKIHQADGELELYQNRMESFNTSYQNYVNWYIRTYDPAHNVGTEEGDGA
;
A
#
# COMPACT_ATOMS: atom_id res chain seq x y z
N MET A 1 -19.74 12.26 -5.84
CA MET A 1 -18.44 12.89 -5.53
C MET A 1 -17.68 11.87 -4.71
N SER A 2 -16.70 11.21 -5.30
CA SER A 2 -15.95 10.14 -4.63
C SER A 2 -15.21 10.73 -3.43
N ASP A 3 -15.26 10.03 -2.30
CA ASP A 3 -14.64 10.43 -1.03
C ASP A 3 -13.12 10.28 -1.11
N THR A 4 -12.48 11.17 -1.89
CA THR A 4 -11.02 11.27 -2.01
C THR A 4 -10.36 11.64 -0.68
N SER A 5 -11.15 12.04 0.34
CA SER A 5 -10.65 12.43 1.66
C SER A 5 -10.09 11.26 2.48
N ARG A 6 -10.34 10.00 2.09
CA ARG A 6 -9.86 8.82 2.81
C ARG A 6 -8.57 8.21 2.25
N TYR A 7 -8.14 8.58 1.05
CA TYR A 7 -6.96 7.98 0.41
C TYR A 7 -5.83 9.02 0.31
N PRO A 8 -4.63 8.70 0.81
CA PRO A 8 -3.51 9.64 0.77
C PRO A 8 -2.97 9.78 -0.66
N GLN A 9 -2.40 10.96 -0.98
CA GLN A 9 -1.55 11.09 -2.16
C GLN A 9 -0.15 10.57 -1.84
N ALA A 10 0.51 9.98 -2.84
CA ALA A 10 1.90 9.53 -2.72
C ALA A 10 2.83 10.63 -2.17
N MET A 11 2.62 11.87 -2.63
CA MET A 11 3.41 13.03 -2.21
C MET A 11 3.22 13.41 -0.74
N ASP A 12 2.04 13.20 -0.19
CA ASP A 12 1.77 13.48 1.22
C ASP A 12 2.53 12.50 2.12
N ILE A 13 2.60 11.23 1.71
CA ILE A 13 3.35 10.20 2.44
C ILE A 13 4.86 10.49 2.40
N LEU A 14 5.40 10.89 1.25
CA LEU A 14 6.81 11.29 1.14
C LEU A 14 7.13 12.46 2.07
N THR A 15 6.27 13.48 2.06
CA THR A 15 6.43 14.66 2.93
C THR A 15 6.40 14.28 4.41
N GLN A 16 5.49 13.38 4.81
CA GLN A 16 5.43 12.88 6.19
C GLN A 16 6.66 12.07 6.57
N ALA A 17 7.17 11.23 5.67
CA ALA A 17 8.39 10.47 5.90
C ALA A 17 9.59 11.40 6.13
N ASP A 18 9.73 12.46 5.33
CA ASP A 18 10.81 13.44 5.46
C ASP A 18 10.73 14.27 6.75
N LEU A 19 9.52 14.54 7.25
CA LEU A 19 9.32 15.20 8.53
C LEU A 19 9.71 14.31 9.72
N LEU A 20 9.44 13.00 9.64
CA LEU A 20 9.72 12.05 10.72
C LEU A 20 11.16 11.55 10.71
N ALA A 21 11.75 11.41 9.53
CA ALA A 21 13.11 10.95 9.32
C ALA A 21 13.78 11.81 8.22
N PRO A 22 14.32 12.98 8.58
CA PRO A 22 15.07 13.82 7.64
C PRO A 22 16.20 13.02 6.98
N ASN A 23 16.25 13.04 5.65
CA ASN A 23 17.13 12.17 4.85
C ASN A 23 17.64 12.89 3.58
N GLN A 24 18.63 12.29 2.92
CA GLN A 24 19.29 12.77 1.70
C GLN A 24 18.66 12.28 0.40
N TYR A 25 17.65 11.41 0.47
CA TYR A 25 17.12 10.73 -0.72
C TYR A 25 16.18 11.62 -1.49
N SER A 26 16.34 11.59 -2.82
CA SER A 26 15.50 12.37 -3.73
C SER A 26 14.05 11.89 -3.68
N GLN A 27 13.14 12.77 -4.10
CA GLN A 27 11.74 12.42 -4.29
C GLN A 27 11.59 11.22 -5.24
N GLU A 28 12.36 11.17 -6.32
CA GLU A 28 12.33 10.06 -7.29
C GLU A 28 12.71 8.72 -6.65
N GLN A 29 13.76 8.69 -5.82
CA GLN A 29 14.16 7.47 -5.10
C GLN A 29 13.05 6.97 -4.18
N LYS A 30 12.46 7.88 -3.40
CA LYS A 30 11.36 7.54 -2.48
C LYS A 30 10.08 7.14 -3.21
N LEU A 31 9.78 7.75 -4.35
CA LEU A 31 8.69 7.31 -5.22
C LEU A 31 8.96 5.91 -5.81
N GLY A 32 10.21 5.61 -6.18
CA GLY A 32 10.58 4.25 -6.58
C GLY A 32 10.26 3.24 -5.48
N TRP A 33 10.69 3.50 -4.26
CA TRP A 33 10.41 2.63 -3.11
C TRP A 33 8.92 2.53 -2.78
N LEU A 34 8.19 3.63 -2.81
CA LEU A 34 6.75 3.62 -2.54
C LEU A 34 5.99 2.87 -3.63
N GLY A 35 6.38 3.04 -4.90
CA GLY A 35 5.81 2.34 -6.05
C GLY A 35 6.03 0.83 -5.99
N GLU A 36 7.14 0.35 -5.42
CA GLU A 36 7.36 -1.08 -5.16
C GLU A 36 6.25 -1.66 -4.26
N LEU A 37 5.87 -0.95 -3.19
CA LEU A 37 4.82 -1.39 -2.29
C LEU A 37 3.44 -1.25 -2.94
N GLU A 38 3.17 -0.13 -3.61
CA GLU A 38 1.89 0.08 -4.30
C GLU A 38 1.62 -1.01 -5.33
N GLY A 39 2.63 -1.34 -6.15
CA GLY A 39 2.53 -2.43 -7.13
C GLY A 39 2.27 -3.79 -6.49
N ARG A 40 2.91 -4.08 -5.35
CA ARG A 40 2.67 -5.33 -4.58
C ARG A 40 1.25 -5.37 -4.01
N ILE A 41 0.72 -4.25 -3.52
CA ILE A 41 -0.66 -4.20 -3.03
C ILE A 41 -1.64 -4.52 -4.16
N HIS A 42 -1.46 -3.91 -5.33
CA HIS A 42 -2.31 -4.19 -6.48
C HIS A 42 -2.19 -5.66 -6.95
N LEU A 43 -0.96 -6.17 -7.09
CA LEU A 43 -0.71 -7.51 -7.59
C LEU A 43 -1.11 -8.61 -6.60
N ASP A 44 -0.62 -8.52 -5.36
CA ASP A 44 -0.67 -9.62 -4.38
C ASP A 44 -1.92 -9.55 -3.47
N VAL A 45 -2.51 -8.36 -3.30
CA VAL A 45 -3.66 -8.17 -2.41
C VAL A 45 -4.94 -7.93 -3.21
N HIS A 46 -4.93 -7.01 -4.17
CA HIS A 46 -6.11 -6.72 -5.00
C HIS A 46 -6.29 -7.75 -6.11
N LEU A 47 -5.24 -8.51 -6.42
CA LEU A 47 -5.21 -9.50 -7.48
C LEU A 47 -5.53 -8.88 -8.85
N ASP A 48 -5.03 -7.67 -9.07
CA ASP A 48 -5.25 -6.92 -10.31
C ASP A 48 -4.62 -7.65 -11.51
N THR A 49 -5.36 -7.64 -12.62
CA THR A 49 -4.89 -8.11 -13.92
C THR A 49 -3.76 -7.23 -14.47
N PRO A 50 -2.95 -7.73 -15.42
CA PRO A 50 -1.92 -6.92 -16.08
C PRO A 50 -2.46 -5.60 -16.67
N GLU A 51 -3.67 -5.61 -17.24
CA GLU A 51 -4.33 -4.43 -17.78
C GLU A 51 -4.69 -3.41 -16.68
N GLN A 52 -5.15 -3.88 -15.51
CA GLN A 52 -5.41 -3.01 -14.35
C GLN A 52 -4.11 -2.41 -13.81
N LEU A 53 -3.06 -3.22 -13.65
CA LEU A 53 -1.73 -2.76 -13.24
C LEU A 53 -1.17 -1.70 -14.20
N GLN A 54 -1.38 -1.84 -15.51
CA GLN A 54 -0.98 -0.83 -16.48
C GLN A 54 -1.71 0.51 -16.27
N GLN A 55 -2.99 0.46 -15.90
CA GLN A 55 -3.76 1.67 -15.60
C GLN A 55 -3.32 2.33 -14.29
N VAL A 56 -2.94 1.54 -13.30
CA VAL A 56 -2.34 2.05 -12.05
C VAL A 56 -1.05 2.78 -12.38
N TRP A 57 -0.15 2.14 -13.16
CA TRP A 57 1.11 2.75 -13.57
C TRP A 57 0.92 4.05 -14.37
N ALA A 58 -0.08 4.11 -15.25
CA ALA A 58 -0.37 5.31 -16.03
C ALA A 58 -0.78 6.52 -15.17
N ARG A 59 -1.23 6.29 -13.93
CA ARG A 59 -1.64 7.34 -12.97
C ARG A 59 -0.59 7.60 -11.90
N TRP A 60 0.56 6.94 -11.97
CA TRP A 60 1.63 7.04 -10.99
C TRP A 60 2.52 8.28 -11.24
N PRO A 61 2.93 9.01 -10.19
CA PRO A 61 2.47 8.93 -8.80
C PRO A 61 1.12 9.64 -8.62
N GLY A 62 0.26 9.10 -7.77
CA GLY A 62 -1.10 9.62 -7.57
C GLY A 62 -1.69 9.27 -6.22
N THR A 63 -3.01 9.12 -6.19
CA THR A 63 -3.76 8.64 -5.02
C THR A 63 -3.44 7.16 -4.79
N LEU A 64 -3.08 6.81 -3.56
CA LEU A 64 -2.69 5.45 -3.21
C LEU A 64 -3.91 4.55 -2.96
N ALA A 65 -3.72 3.25 -3.18
CA ALA A 65 -4.77 2.24 -3.12
C ALA A 65 -5.27 1.92 -1.71
N VAL A 66 -4.44 2.14 -0.67
CA VAL A 66 -4.82 1.90 0.74
C VAL A 66 -5.23 3.20 1.42
N GLY A 67 -6.51 3.29 1.77
CA GLY A 67 -7.07 4.41 2.51
C GLY A 67 -7.05 4.23 4.02
N TRP A 68 -7.45 5.29 4.72
CA TRP A 68 -7.73 5.27 6.15
C TRP A 68 -8.74 4.16 6.49
N PRO A 69 -8.55 3.40 7.58
CA PRO A 69 -7.55 3.56 8.65
C PRO A 69 -6.21 2.84 8.44
N HIS A 70 -5.99 2.22 7.29
CA HIS A 70 -4.84 1.33 7.04
C HIS A 70 -3.70 1.99 6.22
N SER A 71 -3.85 3.27 5.89
CA SER A 71 -2.89 4.02 5.07
C SER A 71 -1.52 4.23 5.73
N ASP A 72 -1.38 3.95 7.03
CA ASP A 72 -0.12 4.03 7.78
C ASP A 72 0.92 3.01 7.27
N VAL A 73 0.48 1.97 6.55
CA VAL A 73 1.33 0.97 5.89
C VAL A 73 2.40 1.60 5.00
N TYR A 74 2.06 2.66 4.27
CA TYR A 74 2.98 3.33 3.36
C TYR A 74 4.06 4.11 4.09
N LEU A 75 3.70 4.75 5.20
CA LEU A 75 4.65 5.53 6.00
C LEU A 75 5.66 4.60 6.68
N HIS A 76 5.20 3.49 7.28
CA HIS A 76 6.09 2.50 7.88
C HIS A 76 7.06 1.90 6.86
N TRP A 77 6.59 1.63 5.64
CA TRP A 77 7.43 1.15 4.56
C TRP A 77 8.53 2.13 4.17
N LEU A 78 8.18 3.41 3.95
CA LEU A 78 9.19 4.41 3.58
C LEU A 78 10.22 4.64 4.69
N LEU A 79 9.79 4.70 5.95
CA LEU A 79 10.72 4.82 7.08
C LEU A 79 11.67 3.62 7.14
N ALA A 80 11.17 2.40 6.90
CA ALA A 80 12.03 1.23 6.80
C ALA A 80 13.04 1.36 5.64
N LYS A 81 12.60 1.74 4.44
CA LYS A 81 13.47 1.88 3.26
C LYS A 81 14.56 2.94 3.45
N ILE A 82 14.26 4.03 4.16
CA ILE A 82 15.25 5.05 4.54
C ILE A 82 16.34 4.43 5.42
N HIS A 83 15.98 3.81 6.56
CA HIS A 83 16.96 3.17 7.44
C HIS A 83 17.74 2.05 6.74
N GLN A 84 17.09 1.29 5.84
CA GLN A 84 17.74 0.27 5.03
C GLN A 84 18.83 0.89 4.15
N ALA A 85 18.52 2.00 3.49
CA ALA A 85 19.43 2.68 2.58
C ALA A 85 20.56 3.40 3.34
N ASP A 86 20.33 3.83 4.58
CA ASP A 86 21.35 4.40 5.48
C ASP A 86 22.24 3.32 6.13
N GLY A 87 21.87 2.04 6.00
CA GLY A 87 22.60 0.91 6.59
C GLY A 87 22.32 0.70 8.08
N GLU A 88 21.29 1.35 8.62
CA GLU A 88 20.87 1.29 10.02
C GLU A 88 20.02 0.03 10.27
N LEU A 89 20.67 -1.14 10.25
CA LEU A 89 19.97 -2.44 10.24
C LEU A 89 19.01 -2.66 11.43
N GLU A 90 19.37 -2.21 12.64
CA GLU A 90 18.51 -2.35 13.83
C GLU A 90 17.24 -1.50 13.71
N LEU A 91 17.36 -0.25 13.24
CA LEU A 91 16.23 0.64 13.02
C LEU A 91 15.38 0.16 11.85
N TYR A 92 16.00 -0.33 10.78
CA TYR A 92 15.30 -1.00 9.68
C TYR A 92 14.46 -2.17 10.19
N GLN A 93 15.03 -3.08 10.98
CA GLN A 93 14.30 -4.22 11.54
C GLN A 93 13.10 -3.76 12.39
N ASN A 94 13.30 -2.78 13.27
CA ASN A 94 12.23 -2.24 14.09
C ASN A 94 11.11 -1.58 13.24
N ARG A 95 11.44 -0.84 12.19
CA ARG A 95 10.44 -0.30 11.26
C ARG A 95 9.73 -1.37 10.46
N MET A 96 10.44 -2.42 10.03
CA MET A 96 9.85 -3.54 9.33
C MET A 96 8.85 -4.30 10.19
N GLU A 97 9.04 -4.41 11.51
CA GLU A 97 8.04 -4.98 12.42
C GLU A 97 6.73 -4.17 12.41
N SER A 98 6.84 -2.83 12.44
CA SER A 98 5.69 -1.93 12.36
C SER A 98 4.98 -2.03 11.01
N PHE A 99 5.76 -2.04 9.92
CA PHE A 99 5.24 -2.25 8.57
C PHE A 99 4.52 -3.59 8.43
N ASN A 100 5.16 -4.69 8.84
CA ASN A 100 4.59 -6.03 8.75
C ASN A 100 3.26 -6.12 9.51
N THR A 101 3.18 -5.50 10.69
CA THR A 101 1.94 -5.45 11.48
C THR A 101 0.83 -4.68 10.74
N SER A 102 1.12 -3.48 10.25
CA SER A 102 0.15 -2.66 9.51
C SER A 102 -0.29 -3.32 8.20
N TYR A 103 0.66 -3.89 7.44
CA TYR A 103 0.39 -4.62 6.19
C TYR A 103 -0.50 -5.83 6.44
N GLN A 104 -0.22 -6.65 7.45
CA GLN A 104 -1.06 -7.80 7.78
C GLN A 104 -2.46 -7.38 8.26
N ASN A 105 -2.57 -6.30 9.02
CA ASN A 105 -3.86 -5.76 9.42
C ASN A 105 -4.69 -5.35 8.20
N TYR A 106 -4.06 -4.69 7.23
CA TYR A 106 -4.70 -4.30 5.97
C TYR A 106 -5.15 -5.52 5.18
N VAL A 107 -4.27 -6.48 4.93
CA VAL A 107 -4.58 -7.70 4.16
C VAL A 107 -5.72 -8.48 4.82
N ASN A 108 -5.68 -8.67 6.14
CA ASN A 108 -6.75 -9.33 6.88
C ASN A 108 -8.09 -8.58 6.77
N TRP A 109 -8.08 -7.25 6.82
CA TRP A 109 -9.29 -6.46 6.60
C TRP A 109 -9.79 -6.59 5.16
N TYR A 110 -8.89 -6.52 4.18
CA TYR A 110 -9.24 -6.63 2.76
C TYR A 110 -9.88 -7.98 2.45
N ILE A 111 -9.27 -9.08 2.90
CA ILE A 111 -9.81 -10.44 2.74
C ILE A 111 -11.19 -10.55 3.38
N ARG A 112 -11.40 -10.08 4.61
CA ARG A 112 -12.72 -10.16 5.26
C ARG A 112 -13.80 -9.33 4.55
N THR A 113 -13.40 -8.25 3.88
CA THR A 113 -14.34 -7.29 3.28
C THR A 113 -14.67 -7.65 1.83
N TYR A 114 -13.70 -8.18 1.09
CA TYR A 114 -13.78 -8.42 -0.34
C TYR A 114 -13.54 -9.88 -0.73
N ASP A 115 -13.60 -10.80 0.25
CA ASP A 115 -13.31 -12.23 0.12
C ASP A 115 -13.59 -12.75 -1.30
N PRO A 116 -12.55 -12.88 -2.15
CA PRO A 116 -12.73 -13.27 -3.54
C PRO A 116 -13.33 -14.68 -3.67
N ALA A 117 -13.27 -15.50 -2.61
CA ALA A 117 -13.82 -16.84 -2.56
C ALA A 117 -15.27 -16.91 -2.07
N HIS A 118 -15.85 -15.82 -1.53
CA HIS A 118 -17.22 -15.84 -1.00
C HIS A 118 -18.32 -15.65 -2.07
N ASN A 119 -17.95 -15.41 -3.33
CA ASN A 119 -18.90 -15.21 -4.42
C ASN A 119 -19.17 -16.47 -5.26
N VAL A 120 -18.71 -17.64 -4.83
CA VAL A 120 -19.06 -18.94 -5.43
C VAL A 120 -20.07 -19.67 -4.53
N GLY A 121 -21.34 -19.31 -4.67
CA GLY A 121 -22.44 -20.12 -4.14
C GLY A 121 -23.70 -19.35 -3.78
N THR A 122 -24.46 -18.87 -4.75
CA THR A 122 -25.94 -18.74 -4.67
C THR A 122 -26.56 -18.50 -6.07
N GLU A 123 -26.19 -19.31 -7.05
CA GLU A 123 -27.05 -19.62 -8.21
C GLU A 123 -26.98 -21.16 -8.30
N GLU A 124 -27.88 -21.91 -7.69
CA GLU A 124 -29.08 -22.42 -8.37
C GLU A 124 -30.16 -22.73 -7.33
N GLY A 125 -31.19 -21.89 -7.33
CA GLY A 125 -32.49 -22.19 -6.75
C GLY A 125 -33.54 -21.61 -7.67
N ASP A 126 -33.88 -22.31 -8.75
CA ASP A 126 -35.27 -22.54 -9.16
C ASP A 126 -35.35 -23.42 -10.40
N GLY A 127 -36.25 -24.40 -10.35
CA GLY A 127 -36.51 -25.34 -11.44
C GLY A 127 -37.56 -26.35 -11.01
N ALA A 128 -38.80 -25.85 -10.88
CA ALA A 128 -40.02 -26.59 -10.58
C ALA A 128 -40.31 -27.77 -11.53
#